data_AF-A0A969XPC1-F1
#
_entry.id   AF-A0A969XPC1-F1
#
_cell.length_a   1.000
_cell.length_b   1.000
_cell.length_c   1.000
_cell.angle_alpha   90.00
_cell.angle_beta   90.00
_cell.angle_gamma   90.00
#
_symmetry.space_group_name_H-M   'P 1'
#
loop_
_entity.id
_entity.type
_entity.pdbx_description
1 polymer ?
#
loop_
_entity_poly.entity_id
_entity_poly.type
_entity_poly.pdbx_seq_one_letter_code
_entity_poly.pdbx_strand_id
1 'polypeptide(L)'
;MEVEAKFLVPDEETLERLCETGSLAGYAVSPGVERHDADTFLDTPDRRLLSAGFYFRRRETDGGVRLTLKQLVAPTDSLLRREEIEALVAADVPVVEWPDGELRSRVGQLTGGEPLEPMLTLAQVRVARVVRKGRREVAELSLDRVTASAADGDRGWLECEVEARGRGGDDDVAALAAALRDEWGLVPEGRAKFTRALELAGDEEDGVLMSAAERPIHEAQAAGTGARARRAQALLALDRGLSQVEAGRMAGLSDRRVRYWLARYRVEGTGIYDDEAVDPGTGAAGAAPAKEPGKRPDIFPTDTMTEAAVKTLKFHLAKMLEHEEGTRLGEDPEELHDMRVSTRRMRMALRVFADYLDPQVMRPVLKGLRRTGRTLGNVRDLDVFNEKTQVYLDGLPEEHAGDLEGLLAAWKAERDKQRDVLVAYLDGKRYRRFVECTQELLDGPVEALAPKSAVAVRPQRVAQVLPGVLYKDMAVVWAFEGQLGGLETPLPRFHALRKACKGLRYTLEFFEGVLGTGARPLIKRVKGLQDHLGDLQDAVVTSGVLRDYITWGTWRHEGHELPGPLEVIVAPDAARYLVARQEEMERLVLTFPDVWPTVAGNEFSRDLAAVIAEI
;
A
#
# COMPACT_ATOMS: atom_id res chain seq x y z
N MET A 1 12.00 25.04 12.28
CA MET A 1 11.91 23.74 12.97
C MET A 1 11.93 24.09 14.45
N GLU A 2 10.80 23.95 15.13
CA GLU A 2 10.69 24.16 16.58
C GLU A 2 11.04 22.83 17.27
N VAL A 3 11.78 22.90 18.37
CA VAL A 3 12.29 21.73 19.10
C VAL A 3 11.76 21.81 20.53
N GLU A 4 10.97 20.84 20.96
CA GLU A 4 10.35 20.81 22.29
C GLU A 4 10.45 19.43 22.96
N ALA A 5 10.43 19.40 24.28
CA ALA A 5 10.31 18.19 25.09
C ALA A 5 9.27 18.38 26.20
N LYS A 6 8.39 17.40 26.42
CA LYS A 6 7.29 17.46 27.39
C LYS A 6 7.38 16.35 28.43
N PHE A 7 7.00 16.66 29.66
CA PHE A 7 7.04 15.77 30.80
C PHE A 7 5.79 15.92 31.68
N LEU A 8 5.42 14.82 32.34
CA LEU A 8 4.47 14.84 33.43
C LEU A 8 5.13 15.24 34.74
N VAL A 9 4.43 16.09 35.49
CA VAL A 9 4.80 16.45 36.85
C VAL A 9 3.91 15.64 37.80
N PRO A 10 4.50 14.87 38.73
CA PRO A 10 3.75 13.90 39.53
C PRO A 10 2.83 14.55 40.58
N ASP A 11 3.22 15.71 41.09
CA ASP A 11 2.52 16.39 42.18
C ASP A 11 2.82 17.90 42.22
N GLU A 12 1.99 18.62 42.98
CA GLU A 12 2.06 20.08 43.14
C GLU A 12 3.38 20.53 43.79
N GLU A 13 3.91 19.75 44.74
CA GLU A 13 5.18 20.05 45.42
C GLU A 13 6.35 20.07 44.42
N THR A 14 6.38 19.12 43.49
CA THR A 14 7.39 19.08 42.43
C THR A 14 7.27 20.27 41.47
N LEU A 15 6.04 20.67 41.12
CA LEU A 15 5.78 21.83 40.27
C LEU A 15 6.24 23.14 40.94
N GLU A 16 5.98 23.32 42.23
CA GLU A 16 6.40 24.48 43.02
C GLU A 16 7.93 24.57 43.12
N ARG A 17 8.60 23.44 43.40
CA ARG A 17 10.07 23.37 43.40
C ARG A 17 10.68 23.70 42.02
N LEU A 18 10.03 23.25 40.94
CA LEU A 18 10.43 23.63 39.57
C LEU A 18 10.21 25.12 39.32
N CYS A 19 9.17 25.76 39.89
CA CYS A 19 8.96 27.21 39.79
C CYS A 19 10.05 28.02 40.49
N GLU A 20 10.59 27.54 41.61
CA GLU A 20 11.60 28.25 42.41
C GLU A 20 13.04 28.04 41.93
N THR A 21 13.28 27.02 41.10
CA THR A 21 14.63 26.64 40.67
C THR A 21 15.31 27.73 39.85
N GLY A 22 16.52 28.14 40.25
CA GLY A 22 17.31 29.15 39.54
C GLY A 22 18.25 28.60 38.46
N SER A 23 18.45 27.29 38.40
CA SER A 23 19.34 26.63 37.44
C SER A 23 18.91 25.20 37.13
N LEU A 24 19.02 24.79 35.86
CA LEU A 24 18.71 23.42 35.39
C LEU A 24 19.79 22.99 34.38
N ALA A 25 20.42 21.82 34.57
CA ALA A 25 21.53 21.34 33.72
C ALA A 25 22.69 22.35 33.53
N GLY A 26 22.92 23.24 34.51
CA GLY A 26 23.90 24.34 34.42
C GLY A 26 23.46 25.57 33.61
N TYR A 27 22.21 25.61 33.14
CA TYR A 27 21.58 26.77 32.51
C TYR A 27 20.86 27.61 33.57
N ALA A 28 20.95 28.93 33.46
CA ALA A 28 20.25 29.84 34.37
C ALA A 28 18.76 29.93 33.99
N VAL A 29 17.86 29.79 34.97
CA VAL A 29 16.41 29.87 34.77
C VAL A 29 15.88 31.14 35.44
N SER A 30 15.22 31.98 34.66
CA SER A 30 14.68 33.26 35.14
C SER A 30 13.38 33.11 35.95
N PRO A 31 12.95 34.14 36.70
CA PRO A 31 11.62 34.16 37.31
C PRO A 31 10.52 33.97 36.27
N GLY A 32 9.44 33.28 36.64
CA GLY A 32 8.34 32.98 35.73
C GLY A 32 7.35 34.13 35.56
N VAL A 33 6.66 34.12 34.42
CA VAL A 33 5.48 34.97 34.16
C VAL A 33 4.26 34.05 34.08
N GLU A 34 3.26 34.32 34.91
CA GLU A 34 2.01 33.58 34.91
C GLU A 34 1.09 34.03 33.76
N ARG A 35 0.46 33.07 33.09
CA ARG A 35 -0.53 33.27 32.02
C ARG A 35 -1.69 32.30 32.21
N HIS A 36 -2.88 32.75 31.83
CA HIS A 36 -4.11 31.98 31.87
C HIS A 36 -4.60 31.82 30.44
N ASP A 37 -4.70 30.58 29.96
CA ASP A 37 -5.23 30.28 28.64
C ASP A 37 -6.45 29.35 28.77
N ALA A 38 -7.45 29.55 27.90
CA ALA A 38 -8.56 28.64 27.73
C ALA A 38 -8.73 28.29 26.25
N ASP A 39 -8.80 27.00 25.96
CA ASP A 39 -8.98 26.42 24.64
C ASP A 39 -10.31 25.68 24.54
N THR A 40 -11.09 25.94 23.50
CA THR A 40 -12.25 25.14 23.13
C THR A 40 -11.91 24.32 21.89
N PHE A 41 -12.06 23.01 21.97
CA PHE A 41 -11.90 22.11 20.83
C PHE A 41 -13.24 21.89 20.16
N LEU A 42 -13.28 22.05 18.84
CA LEU A 42 -14.49 21.94 18.04
C LEU A 42 -14.37 20.80 17.01
N ASP A 43 -15.48 20.13 16.74
CA ASP A 43 -15.61 19.17 15.63
C ASP A 43 -17.07 19.18 15.11
N THR A 44 -17.32 18.51 14.00
CA THR A 44 -18.67 18.14 13.54
C THR A 44 -19.33 17.11 14.47
N PRO A 45 -20.67 17.00 14.52
CA PRO A 45 -21.36 16.02 15.37
C PRO A 45 -20.95 14.56 15.16
N ASP A 46 -20.53 14.20 13.95
CA ASP A 46 -20.02 12.88 13.56
C ASP A 46 -18.48 12.79 13.58
N ARG A 47 -17.80 13.77 14.20
CA ARG A 47 -16.35 13.79 14.46
C ARG A 47 -15.47 13.68 13.21
N ARG A 48 -15.85 14.32 12.10
CA ARG A 48 -15.11 14.28 10.83
C ARG A 48 -13.69 14.82 10.90
N LEU A 49 -13.42 15.85 11.71
CA LEU A 49 -12.06 16.35 11.86
C LEU A 49 -11.20 15.30 12.56
N LEU A 50 -11.69 14.73 13.67
CA LEU A 50 -11.01 13.66 14.39
C LEU A 50 -10.82 12.40 13.53
N SER A 51 -11.84 12.00 12.77
CA SER A 51 -11.80 10.86 11.85
C SER A 51 -10.82 11.06 10.69
N ALA A 52 -10.60 12.32 10.31
CA ALA A 52 -9.59 12.70 9.34
C ALA A 52 -8.19 12.89 9.95
N GLY A 53 -8.02 12.63 11.26
CA GLY A 53 -6.75 12.73 11.96
C GLY A 53 -6.37 14.15 12.35
N PHE A 54 -7.34 15.04 12.59
CA PHE A 54 -7.11 16.42 13.02
C PHE A 54 -7.92 16.75 14.28
N TYR A 55 -7.47 17.77 15.02
CA TYR A 55 -8.28 18.44 16.02
C TYR A 55 -8.23 19.95 15.79
N PHE A 56 -9.37 20.60 15.99
CA PHE A 56 -9.50 22.03 15.78
C PHE A 56 -9.67 22.75 17.11
N ARG A 57 -8.80 23.73 17.35
CA ARG A 57 -8.71 24.50 18.59
C ARG A 57 -9.10 25.95 18.33
N ARG A 58 -9.96 26.47 19.18
CA ARG A 58 -10.36 27.88 19.29
C ARG A 58 -9.81 28.44 20.60
N ARG A 59 -9.08 29.56 20.55
CA ARG A 59 -8.56 30.29 21.72
C ARG A 59 -8.92 31.76 21.66
N GLU A 60 -9.45 32.30 22.76
CA GLU A 60 -9.63 33.76 22.90
C GLU A 60 -8.30 34.42 23.28
N THR A 61 -8.00 35.53 22.62
CA THR A 61 -6.78 36.32 22.86
C THR A 61 -7.13 37.80 22.89
N ASP A 62 -6.25 38.64 23.44
CA ASP A 62 -6.44 40.10 23.47
C ASP A 62 -6.63 40.74 22.07
N GLY A 63 -6.19 40.05 21.01
CA GLY A 63 -6.25 40.50 19.61
C GLY A 63 -7.35 39.87 18.76
N GLY A 64 -8.26 39.06 19.34
CA GLY A 64 -9.30 38.34 18.63
C GLY A 64 -9.33 36.84 18.97
N VAL A 65 -10.00 36.04 18.13
CA VAL A 65 -10.09 34.58 18.30
C VAL A 65 -9.06 33.91 17.42
N ARG A 66 -8.12 33.18 18.02
CA ARG A 66 -7.15 32.36 17.30
C ARG A 66 -7.74 30.99 17.04
N LEU A 67 -7.73 30.61 15.77
CA LEU A 67 -8.21 29.33 15.27
C LEU A 67 -7.02 28.52 14.80
N THR A 68 -6.95 27.26 15.22
CA THR A 68 -5.83 26.39 14.89
C THR A 68 -6.31 25.00 14.55
N LEU A 69 -6.03 24.52 13.34
CA LEU A 69 -6.21 23.12 12.96
C LEU A 69 -4.86 22.41 13.16
N LYS A 70 -4.85 21.34 13.97
CA LYS A 70 -3.64 20.57 14.28
C LYS A 70 -3.84 19.11 13.91
N GLN A 71 -2.83 18.48 13.32
CA GLN A 71 -2.87 17.06 13.04
C GLN A 71 -2.66 16.23 14.33
N LEU A 72 -3.38 15.11 14.43
CA LEU A 72 -3.15 14.05 15.41
C LEU A 72 -1.97 13.20 14.95
N VAL A 73 -1.00 13.02 15.83
CA VAL A 73 0.19 12.19 15.60
C VAL A 73 0.22 11.14 16.71
N ALA A 74 0.51 9.89 16.38
CA ALA A 74 0.64 8.82 17.37
C ALA A 74 1.84 9.10 18.30
N PRO A 75 1.77 8.77 19.60
CA PRO A 75 2.88 8.97 20.51
C PRO A 75 4.01 7.95 20.23
N THR A 76 4.96 8.33 19.39
CA THR A 76 6.27 7.69 19.23
C THR A 76 7.38 8.69 19.63
N ASP A 77 8.40 8.19 20.32
CA ASP A 77 9.42 8.91 21.09
C ASP A 77 9.72 10.39 20.76
N SER A 78 9.45 11.24 21.76
CA SER A 78 10.06 12.53 22.18
C SER A 78 10.30 13.69 21.19
N LEU A 79 10.05 13.58 19.88
CA LEU A 79 10.18 14.71 18.94
C LEU A 79 8.98 14.78 17.98
N LEU A 80 8.04 15.66 18.31
CA LEU A 80 6.76 15.85 17.62
C LEU A 80 6.87 16.87 16.49
N ARG A 81 6.60 16.47 15.24
CA ARG A 81 6.31 17.41 14.14
C ARG A 81 4.91 17.12 13.63
N ARG A 82 4.06 18.14 13.61
CA ARG A 82 2.65 18.04 13.21
C ARG A 82 2.30 19.21 12.30
N GLU A 83 1.39 18.99 11.35
CA GLU A 83 0.78 20.06 10.59
C GLU A 83 -0.02 20.96 11.56
N GLU A 84 0.22 22.28 11.49
CA GLU A 84 -0.47 23.29 12.28
C GLU A 84 -0.79 24.48 11.38
N ILE A 85 -2.08 24.71 11.14
CA ILE A 85 -2.57 25.84 10.35
C ILE A 85 -3.28 26.80 11.30
N GLU A 86 -2.85 28.06 11.33
CA GLU A 86 -3.42 29.09 12.20
C GLU A 86 -4.08 30.22 11.40
N ALA A 87 -5.18 30.74 11.94
CA ALA A 87 -5.76 32.01 11.52
C ALA A 87 -6.21 32.82 12.74
N LEU A 88 -6.21 34.14 12.61
CA LEU A 88 -6.77 35.06 13.60
C LEU A 88 -8.02 35.70 13.00
N VAL A 89 -9.14 35.59 13.71
CA VAL A 89 -10.42 36.22 13.33
C VAL A 89 -10.84 37.24 14.36
N ALA A 90 -11.52 38.30 13.92
CA ALA A 90 -11.88 39.43 14.79
C ALA A 90 -12.94 39.07 15.85
N ALA A 91 -13.80 38.09 15.56
CA ALA A 91 -14.85 37.59 16.43
C ALA A 91 -15.22 36.16 16.02
N ASP A 92 -16.03 35.49 16.85
CA ASP A 92 -16.54 34.15 16.61
C ASP A 92 -17.58 34.15 15.46
N VAL A 93 -17.07 34.02 14.24
CA VAL A 93 -17.86 34.06 13.00
C VAL A 93 -17.88 32.67 12.33
N PRO A 94 -18.94 32.34 11.56
CA PRO A 94 -19.01 31.07 10.82
C PRO A 94 -17.80 30.84 9.90
N VAL A 95 -17.49 29.57 9.59
CA VAL A 95 -16.35 29.18 8.72
C VAL A 95 -16.34 29.93 7.38
N VAL A 96 -17.52 30.22 6.82
CA VAL A 96 -17.68 30.97 5.55
C VAL A 96 -17.30 32.45 5.64
N GLU A 97 -17.14 33.00 6.84
CA GLU A 97 -16.72 34.38 7.09
C GLU A 97 -15.25 34.45 7.55
N TRP A 98 -14.57 33.32 7.71
CA TRP A 98 -13.14 33.31 7.98
C TRP A 98 -12.36 33.89 6.78
N PRO A 99 -11.18 34.49 7.01
CA PRO A 99 -10.31 34.95 5.94
C PRO A 99 -10.12 33.87 4.87
N ASP A 100 -10.16 34.27 3.60
CA ASP A 100 -9.81 33.37 2.51
C ASP A 100 -8.36 32.92 2.69
N GLY A 101 -8.15 31.62 2.80
CA GLY A 101 -6.85 31.05 3.15
C GLY A 101 -6.91 29.55 3.38
N GLU A 102 -5.76 29.00 3.75
CA GLU A 102 -5.53 27.57 3.91
C GLU A 102 -6.44 26.96 4.99
N LEU A 103 -6.57 27.59 6.16
CA LEU A 103 -7.40 27.08 7.26
C LEU A 103 -8.87 26.91 6.88
N ARG A 104 -9.47 27.94 6.26
CA ARG A 104 -10.87 27.94 5.83
C ARG A 104 -11.11 26.87 4.77
N SER A 105 -10.21 26.77 3.80
CA SER A 105 -10.30 25.78 2.72
C SER A 105 -10.18 24.35 3.26
N ARG A 106 -9.20 24.12 4.15
CA ARG A 106 -8.93 22.80 4.74
C ARG A 106 -10.06 22.34 5.64
N VAL A 107 -10.52 23.19 6.57
CA VAL A 107 -11.67 22.87 7.43
C VAL A 107 -12.93 22.63 6.59
N GLY A 108 -13.21 23.46 5.59
CA GLY A 108 -14.36 23.28 4.70
C GLY A 108 -14.34 21.96 3.92
N GLN A 109 -13.17 21.52 3.46
CA GLN A 109 -13.01 20.22 2.81
C GLN A 109 -13.22 19.05 3.77
N LEU A 110 -12.62 19.11 4.96
CA LEU A 110 -12.68 18.02 5.95
C LEU A 110 -14.07 17.87 6.56
N THR A 111 -14.79 18.97 6.78
CA THR A 111 -16.16 18.90 7.34
C THR A 111 -17.23 18.70 6.27
N GLY A 112 -16.92 18.97 4.99
CA GLY A 112 -17.92 19.01 3.92
C GLY A 112 -18.95 20.12 4.09
N GLY A 113 -18.63 21.16 4.87
CA GLY A 113 -19.53 22.28 5.16
C GLY A 113 -20.46 22.08 6.36
N GLU A 114 -20.37 20.97 7.08
CA GLU A 114 -21.09 20.77 8.35
C GLU A 114 -20.63 21.76 9.43
N PRO A 115 -21.53 22.22 10.34
CA PRO A 115 -21.18 23.14 11.41
C PRO A 115 -20.30 22.47 12.47
N LEU A 116 -19.43 23.28 13.10
CA LEU A 116 -18.58 22.85 14.21
C LEU A 116 -19.27 23.11 15.55
N GLU A 117 -19.21 22.15 16.47
CA GLU A 117 -19.72 22.23 17.83
C GLU A 117 -18.62 21.99 18.89
N PRO A 118 -18.75 22.58 20.10
CA PRO A 118 -17.82 22.32 21.20
C PRO A 118 -17.81 20.86 21.64
N MET A 119 -16.62 20.25 21.59
CA MET A 119 -16.40 18.88 22.05
C MET A 119 -15.78 18.84 23.45
N LEU A 120 -14.81 19.72 23.72
CA LEU A 120 -14.01 19.72 24.95
C LEU A 120 -13.49 21.14 25.23
N THR A 121 -13.41 21.53 26.51
CA THR A 121 -12.72 22.75 26.92
C THR A 121 -11.53 22.42 27.82
N LEU A 122 -10.40 23.09 27.59
CA LEU A 122 -9.16 22.95 28.36
C LEU A 122 -8.74 24.33 28.89
N ALA A 123 -8.70 24.47 30.21
CA ALA A 123 -8.16 25.65 30.88
C ALA A 123 -6.75 25.33 31.41
N GLN A 124 -5.82 26.27 31.29
CA GLN A 124 -4.46 26.10 31.82
C GLN A 124 -3.95 27.37 32.50
N VAL A 125 -3.22 27.18 33.60
CA VAL A 125 -2.39 28.21 34.23
C VAL A 125 -0.94 27.85 33.97
N ARG A 126 -0.26 28.66 33.16
CA ARG A 126 1.14 28.46 32.74
C ARG A 126 2.07 29.43 33.44
N VAL A 127 3.15 28.93 34.01
CA VAL A 127 4.29 29.73 34.46
C VAL A 127 5.42 29.57 33.43
N ALA A 128 5.57 30.56 32.54
CA ALA A 128 6.59 30.55 31.49
C ALA A 128 7.90 31.18 32.00
N ARG A 129 9.02 30.46 31.86
CA ARG A 129 10.33 30.85 32.41
C ARG A 129 11.41 30.79 31.32
N VAL A 130 12.17 31.86 31.15
CA VAL A 130 13.26 31.88 30.16
C VAL A 130 14.51 31.18 30.69
N VAL A 131 15.12 30.32 29.86
CA VAL A 131 16.35 29.56 30.14
C VAL A 131 17.52 30.12 29.34
N ARG A 132 18.66 30.33 30.00
CA ARG A 132 19.86 30.95 29.41
C ARG A 132 21.14 30.16 29.63
N LYS A 133 21.97 30.09 28.58
CA LYS A 133 23.37 29.62 28.64
C LYS A 133 24.30 30.83 28.62
N GLY A 134 24.80 31.25 29.77
CA GLY A 134 25.48 32.53 29.92
C GLY A 134 24.54 33.70 29.60
N ARG A 135 24.85 34.51 28.58
CA ARG A 135 24.00 35.63 28.12
C ARG A 135 23.01 35.24 27.01
N ARG A 136 23.11 34.02 26.47
CA ARG A 136 22.29 33.56 25.34
C ARG A 136 21.01 32.95 25.87
N GLU A 137 19.87 33.39 25.33
CA GLU A 137 18.59 32.70 25.48
C GLU A 137 18.54 31.47 24.59
N VAL A 138 18.16 30.35 25.20
CA VAL A 138 18.22 29.02 24.55
C VAL A 138 16.90 28.27 24.57
N ALA A 139 16.07 28.47 25.59
CA ALA A 139 14.80 27.78 25.71
C ALA A 139 13.80 28.57 26.58
N GLU A 140 12.54 28.23 26.47
CA GLU A 140 11.49 28.52 27.45
C GLU A 140 11.11 27.23 28.18
N LEU A 141 11.03 27.30 29.51
CA LEU A 141 10.52 26.27 30.39
C LEU A 141 9.10 26.68 30.82
N SER A 142 8.09 25.94 30.38
CA SER A 142 6.69 26.15 30.74
C SER A 142 6.25 25.12 31.78
N LEU A 143 5.64 25.60 32.87
CA LEU A 143 5.09 24.77 33.94
C LEU A 143 3.58 24.98 33.99
N ASP A 144 2.81 23.94 33.70
CA ASP A 144 1.39 24.05 33.44
C ASP A 144 0.57 23.28 34.48
N ARG A 145 -0.47 23.94 35.00
CA ARG A 145 -1.62 23.31 35.64
C ARG A 145 -2.75 23.27 34.64
N VAL A 146 -3.16 22.08 34.23
CA VAL A 146 -4.16 21.90 33.18
C VAL A 146 -5.43 21.28 33.75
N THR A 147 -6.58 21.83 33.37
CA THR A 147 -7.91 21.31 33.70
C THR A 147 -8.69 21.10 32.40
N ALA A 148 -9.12 19.88 32.15
CA ALA A 148 -10.04 19.53 31.08
C ALA A 148 -11.46 19.38 31.65
N SER A 149 -12.41 20.11 31.07
CA SER A 149 -13.82 20.07 31.43
C SER A 149 -14.61 19.30 30.36
N ALA A 150 -15.22 18.19 30.76
CA ALA A 150 -16.08 17.35 29.92
C ALA A 150 -17.47 17.18 30.57
N ALA A 151 -18.40 16.53 29.86
CA ALA A 151 -19.80 16.40 30.30
C ALA A 151 -19.97 15.59 31.60
N ASP A 152 -18.98 14.75 31.95
CA ASP A 152 -18.94 13.85 33.10
C ASP A 152 -18.13 14.39 34.29
N GLY A 153 -17.41 15.52 34.13
CA GLY A 153 -16.69 16.20 35.21
C GLY A 153 -15.39 16.88 34.75
N ASP A 154 -14.77 17.61 35.67
CA ASP A 154 -13.45 18.24 35.47
C ASP A 154 -12.33 17.28 35.89
N ARG A 155 -11.30 17.13 35.05
CA ARG A 155 -10.07 16.39 35.38
C ARG A 155 -8.85 17.24 35.12
N GLY A 156 -7.84 17.12 35.99
CA GLY A 156 -6.63 17.93 35.87
C GLY A 156 -5.34 17.12 35.92
N TRP A 157 -4.28 17.68 35.35
CA TRP A 157 -2.92 17.16 35.45
C TRP A 157 -1.90 18.30 35.45
N LEU A 158 -0.66 17.96 35.81
CA LEU A 158 0.47 18.88 35.85
C LEU A 158 1.49 18.47 34.80
N GLU A 159 2.04 19.43 34.05
CA GLU A 159 3.06 19.14 33.04
C GLU A 159 4.15 20.22 32.95
N CYS A 160 5.26 19.83 32.34
CA CYS A 160 6.46 20.64 32.14
C CYS A 160 6.89 20.51 30.68
N GLU A 161 7.04 21.64 29.97
CA GLU A 161 7.50 21.71 28.58
C GLU A 161 8.79 22.54 28.48
N VAL A 162 9.77 22.08 27.70
CA VAL A 162 10.97 22.83 27.32
C VAL A 162 10.98 23.04 25.83
N GLU A 163 10.91 24.28 25.37
CA GLU A 163 10.87 24.65 23.95
C GLU A 163 12.09 25.51 23.59
N ALA A 164 12.80 25.19 22.51
CA ALA A 164 13.93 26.01 22.04
C ALA A 164 13.49 27.43 21.68
N ARG A 165 14.19 28.44 22.19
CA ARG A 165 13.94 29.87 21.93
C ARG A 165 15.24 30.60 21.62
N GLY A 166 15.10 31.71 20.89
CA GLY A 166 16.23 32.60 20.58
C GLY A 166 17.29 31.93 19.71
N ARG A 167 18.48 31.66 20.28
CA ARG A 167 19.59 30.99 19.58
C ARG A 167 19.81 29.56 20.07
N GLY A 168 18.86 28.98 20.80
CA GLY A 168 18.90 27.58 21.22
C GLY A 168 18.79 26.60 20.05
N GLY A 169 19.32 25.40 20.23
CA GLY A 169 19.18 24.29 19.29
C GLY A 169 19.00 22.96 20.03
N ASP A 170 18.93 21.88 19.27
CA ASP A 170 18.60 20.53 19.71
C ASP A 170 19.43 20.06 20.91
N ASP A 171 20.73 20.36 20.92
CA ASP A 171 21.64 20.01 22.01
C ASP A 171 21.28 20.69 23.34
N ASP A 172 20.77 21.92 23.30
CA ASP A 172 20.37 22.64 24.51
C ASP A 172 19.07 22.03 25.07
N VAL A 173 18.10 21.71 24.22
CA VAL A 173 16.83 21.07 24.63
C VAL A 173 17.10 19.65 25.15
N ALA A 174 17.92 18.87 24.46
CA ALA A 174 18.29 17.51 24.88
C ALA A 174 18.96 17.50 26.26
N ALA A 175 19.83 18.46 26.55
CA ALA A 175 20.47 18.59 27.87
C ALA A 175 19.46 18.92 28.98
N LEU A 176 18.53 19.84 28.73
CA LEU A 176 17.48 20.22 29.68
C LEU A 176 16.50 19.06 29.91
N ALA A 177 16.09 18.38 28.84
CA ALA A 177 15.22 17.20 28.88
C ALA A 177 15.88 16.05 29.67
N ALA A 178 17.18 15.82 29.48
CA ALA A 178 17.92 14.83 30.25
C ALA A 178 17.92 15.16 31.76
N ALA A 179 18.14 16.42 32.15
CA ALA A 179 18.08 16.80 33.56
C ALA A 179 16.67 16.66 34.16
N LEU A 180 15.61 17.02 33.42
CA LEU A 180 14.23 16.83 33.89
C LEU A 180 13.89 15.35 34.11
N ARG A 181 14.40 14.45 33.27
CA ARG A 181 14.21 13.01 33.46
C ARG A 181 15.10 12.44 34.56
N ASP A 182 16.40 12.74 34.51
CA ASP A 182 17.42 12.01 35.28
C ASP A 182 17.64 12.62 36.67
N GLU A 183 17.49 13.95 36.82
CA GLU A 183 17.66 14.66 38.10
C GLU A 183 16.32 14.88 38.83
N TRP A 184 15.25 15.15 38.06
CA TRP A 184 13.91 15.45 38.61
C TRP A 184 12.94 14.28 38.57
N GLY A 185 13.31 13.17 37.92
CA GLY A 185 12.49 11.97 37.84
C GLY A 185 11.19 12.17 37.05
N LEU A 186 11.11 13.19 36.20
CA LEU A 186 9.89 13.45 35.42
C LEU A 186 9.72 12.40 34.31
N VAL A 187 8.48 12.01 34.08
CA VAL A 187 8.13 11.01 33.06
C VAL A 187 7.91 11.74 31.73
N PRO A 188 8.64 11.40 30.65
CA PRO A 188 8.38 11.96 29.33
C PRO A 188 6.94 11.71 28.90
N GLU A 189 6.30 12.71 28.31
CA GLU A 189 4.92 12.62 27.83
C GLU A 189 4.85 13.05 26.36
N GLY A 190 4.76 12.05 25.48
CA GLY A 190 4.72 12.25 24.03
C GLY A 190 3.35 12.65 23.50
N ARG A 191 2.28 12.52 24.27
CA ARG A 191 0.92 12.88 23.81
C ARG A 191 0.70 14.40 23.84
N ALA A 192 -0.16 14.88 22.94
CA ALA A 192 -0.65 16.25 22.98
C ALA A 192 -1.63 16.44 24.16
N LYS A 193 -1.70 17.65 24.70
CA LYS A 193 -2.68 18.04 25.74
C LYS A 193 -4.12 17.64 25.36
N PHE A 194 -4.47 17.79 24.07
CA PHE A 194 -5.76 17.37 23.51
C PHE A 194 -6.01 15.85 23.64
N THR A 195 -5.08 15.02 23.16
CA THR A 195 -5.20 13.55 23.21
C THR A 195 -5.40 13.07 24.65
N ARG A 196 -4.63 13.64 25.58
CA ARG A 196 -4.76 13.32 27.00
C ARG A 196 -6.09 13.76 27.58
N ALA A 197 -6.56 14.96 27.22
CA ALA A 197 -7.85 15.46 27.68
C ALA A 197 -9.02 14.64 27.11
N LEU A 198 -8.90 14.13 25.88
CA LEU A 198 -9.88 13.21 25.28
C LEU A 198 -9.90 11.84 25.99
N GLU A 199 -8.73 11.27 26.31
CA GLU A 199 -8.59 10.03 27.09
C GLU A 199 -9.16 10.20 28.51
N LEU A 200 -8.88 11.33 29.16
CA LEU A 200 -9.41 11.63 30.50
C LEU A 200 -10.92 11.91 30.49
N ALA A 201 -11.47 12.41 29.38
CA ALA A 201 -12.90 12.65 29.20
C ALA A 201 -13.68 11.40 28.73
N GLY A 202 -12.99 10.31 28.40
CA GLY A 202 -13.58 9.04 27.98
C GLY A 202 -13.00 7.88 28.80
N ASP A 203 -13.56 7.62 29.97
CA ASP A 203 -13.09 6.54 30.85
C ASP A 203 -13.13 5.15 30.18
N GLU A 204 -11.96 4.51 30.22
CA GLU A 204 -11.66 3.08 30.37
C GLU A 204 -12.34 2.07 29.43
N GLU A 205 -11.66 1.66 28.35
CA GLU A 205 -11.79 0.29 27.81
C GLU A 205 -10.61 -0.17 26.93
N ASP A 206 -9.36 0.25 27.20
CA ASP A 206 -8.20 -0.26 26.46
C ASP A 206 -7.73 -1.62 27.01
N GLY A 207 -8.22 -2.69 26.38
CA GLY A 207 -7.81 -4.07 26.63
C GLY A 207 -8.85 -5.13 26.26
N VAL A 208 -10.09 -4.73 26.00
CA VAL A 208 -11.17 -5.63 25.60
C VAL A 208 -11.41 -5.46 24.10
N LEU A 209 -11.46 -6.56 23.35
CA LEU A 209 -11.66 -6.50 21.90
C LEU A 209 -13.09 -6.00 21.57
N MET A 210 -14.06 -6.30 22.44
CA MET A 210 -15.48 -5.99 22.27
C MET A 210 -16.11 -5.53 23.59
N SER A 211 -17.03 -4.58 23.52
CA SER A 211 -17.68 -4.04 24.73
C SER A 211 -18.51 -5.10 25.48
N ALA A 212 -18.80 -4.83 26.76
CA ALA A 212 -19.71 -5.67 27.55
C ALA A 212 -21.13 -5.79 26.93
N ALA A 213 -21.54 -4.79 26.13
CA ALA A 213 -22.82 -4.77 25.43
C ALA A 213 -22.83 -5.66 24.16
N GLU A 214 -21.68 -5.82 23.48
CA GLU A 214 -21.59 -6.60 22.26
C GLU A 214 -21.38 -8.09 22.52
N ARG A 215 -20.73 -8.45 23.63
CA ARG A 215 -20.41 -9.84 23.98
C ARG A 215 -21.59 -10.82 23.86
N PRO A 216 -22.82 -10.50 24.35
CA PRO A 216 -23.97 -11.38 24.19
C PRO A 216 -24.37 -11.63 22.73
N ILE A 217 -24.12 -10.67 21.83
CA ILE A 217 -24.41 -10.79 20.38
C ILE A 217 -23.43 -11.79 19.76
N HIS A 218 -22.14 -11.67 20.06
CA HIS A 218 -21.13 -12.63 19.60
C HIS A 218 -21.41 -14.03 20.15
N GLU A 219 -21.79 -14.16 21.42
CA GLU A 219 -22.13 -15.47 22.02
C GLU A 219 -23.37 -16.11 21.37
N ALA A 220 -24.39 -15.32 21.06
CA ALA A 220 -25.58 -15.80 20.36
C ALA A 220 -25.25 -16.29 18.94
N GLN A 221 -24.40 -15.57 18.19
CA GLN A 221 -23.95 -15.99 16.85
C GLN A 221 -23.06 -17.24 16.93
N ALA A 222 -22.18 -17.32 17.92
CA ALA A 222 -21.26 -18.44 18.13
C ALA A 222 -21.96 -19.76 18.50
N ALA A 223 -23.15 -19.69 19.10
CA ALA A 223 -23.99 -20.84 19.43
C ALA A 223 -24.69 -21.47 18.21
N GLY A 224 -24.70 -20.78 17.06
CA GLY A 224 -25.25 -21.26 15.80
C GLY A 224 -24.33 -22.25 15.05
N THR A 225 -24.66 -22.50 13.79
CA THR A 225 -23.81 -23.29 12.86
C THR A 225 -23.52 -22.48 11.58
N GLY A 226 -22.41 -22.78 10.91
CA GLY A 226 -22.03 -22.14 9.64
C GLY A 226 -21.06 -20.96 9.77
N ALA A 227 -21.05 -20.09 8.76
CA ALA A 227 -20.10 -18.99 8.62
C ALA A 227 -20.09 -18.00 9.79
N ARG A 228 -21.27 -17.46 10.14
CA ARG A 228 -21.45 -16.48 11.21
C ARG A 228 -20.98 -17.01 12.56
N ALA A 229 -21.29 -18.28 12.85
CA ALA A 229 -20.86 -18.94 14.06
C ALA A 229 -19.32 -19.05 14.16
N ARG A 230 -18.64 -19.44 13.08
CA ARG A 230 -17.17 -19.52 13.04
C ARG A 230 -16.51 -18.15 13.21
N ARG A 231 -17.05 -17.10 12.58
CA ARG A 231 -16.57 -15.72 12.77
C ARG A 231 -16.68 -15.28 14.23
N ALA A 232 -17.85 -15.50 14.82
CA ALA A 232 -18.13 -15.12 16.21
C ALA A 232 -17.24 -15.89 17.20
N GLN A 233 -17.03 -17.19 16.97
CA GLN A 233 -16.13 -18.03 17.76
C GLN A 233 -14.68 -17.52 17.69
N ALA A 234 -14.22 -17.08 16.53
CA ALA A 234 -12.87 -16.52 16.37
C ALA A 234 -12.71 -15.19 17.12
N LEU A 235 -13.70 -14.28 17.04
CA LEU A 235 -13.66 -12.99 17.74
C LEU A 235 -13.72 -13.16 19.26
N LEU A 236 -14.57 -14.06 19.78
CA LEU A 236 -14.61 -14.39 21.21
C LEU A 236 -13.31 -15.05 21.71
N ALA A 237 -12.60 -15.78 20.84
CA ALA A 237 -11.29 -16.35 21.20
C ALA A 237 -10.23 -15.26 21.36
N LEU A 238 -10.18 -14.32 20.41
CA LEU A 238 -9.27 -13.18 20.45
C LEU A 238 -9.55 -12.29 21.66
N ASP A 239 -10.82 -12.05 21.96
CA ASP A 239 -11.24 -11.28 23.14
C ASP A 239 -10.84 -11.92 24.47
N ARG A 240 -10.70 -13.26 24.51
CA ARG A 240 -10.16 -14.00 25.66
C ARG A 240 -8.62 -14.02 25.69
N GLY A 241 -7.96 -13.29 24.78
CA GLY A 241 -6.51 -13.17 24.72
C GLY A 241 -5.80 -14.28 23.93
N LEU A 242 -6.51 -15.11 23.16
CA LEU A 242 -5.87 -16.11 22.31
C LEU A 242 -5.22 -15.45 21.08
N SER A 243 -4.15 -16.06 20.56
CA SER A 243 -3.54 -15.60 19.31
C SER A 243 -4.44 -15.87 18.10
N GLN A 244 -4.23 -15.14 17.00
CA GLN A 244 -5.01 -15.31 15.74
C GLN A 244 -4.95 -16.72 15.18
N VAL A 245 -3.81 -17.41 15.35
CA VAL A 245 -3.61 -18.79 14.93
C VAL A 245 -4.44 -19.76 15.78
N GLU A 246 -4.50 -19.54 17.09
CA GLU A 246 -5.28 -20.36 18.03
C GLU A 246 -6.78 -20.14 17.85
N ALA A 247 -7.19 -18.88 17.70
CA ALA A 247 -8.55 -18.48 17.36
C ALA A 247 -9.02 -19.13 16.05
N GLY A 248 -8.16 -19.13 15.02
CA GLY A 248 -8.45 -19.77 13.74
C GLY A 248 -8.62 -21.28 13.85
N ARG A 249 -7.73 -21.95 14.59
CA ARG A 249 -7.84 -23.40 14.84
C ARG A 249 -9.15 -23.74 15.57
N MET A 250 -9.52 -22.95 16.57
CA MET A 250 -10.74 -23.19 17.36
C MET A 250 -12.02 -22.97 16.54
N ALA A 251 -12.02 -21.96 15.68
CA ALA A 251 -13.15 -21.61 14.83
C ALA A 251 -13.20 -22.34 13.47
N GLY A 252 -12.20 -23.17 13.14
CA GLY A 252 -12.10 -23.80 11.82
C GLY A 252 -11.89 -22.78 10.67
N LEU A 253 -11.12 -21.72 10.93
CA LEU A 253 -10.73 -20.66 10.01
C LEU A 253 -9.21 -20.60 9.86
N SER A 254 -8.72 -20.10 8.72
CA SER A 254 -7.29 -19.81 8.56
C SER A 254 -6.91 -18.52 9.31
N ASP A 255 -5.65 -18.40 9.72
CA ASP A 255 -5.10 -17.17 10.34
C ASP A 255 -5.41 -15.90 9.53
N ARG A 256 -5.34 -16.00 8.19
CA ARG A 256 -5.68 -14.89 7.27
C ARG A 256 -7.17 -14.48 7.37
N ARG A 257 -8.09 -15.44 7.53
CA ARG A 257 -9.52 -15.16 7.70
C ARG A 257 -9.83 -14.57 9.07
N VAL A 258 -9.12 -15.01 10.11
CA VAL A 258 -9.24 -14.40 11.44
C VAL A 258 -8.80 -12.95 11.42
N ARG A 259 -7.68 -12.64 10.76
CA ARG A 259 -7.22 -11.26 10.55
C ARG A 259 -8.20 -10.39 9.77
N TYR A 260 -8.75 -10.94 8.69
CA TYR A 260 -9.77 -10.25 7.89
C TYR A 260 -11.00 -9.88 8.74
N TRP A 261 -11.59 -10.84 9.45
CA TRP A 261 -12.78 -10.59 10.26
C TRP A 261 -12.51 -9.71 11.48
N LEU A 262 -11.32 -9.80 12.09
CA LEU A 262 -10.90 -8.89 13.14
C LEU A 262 -10.79 -7.43 12.64
N ALA A 263 -10.17 -7.22 11.47
CA ALA A 263 -10.06 -5.90 10.87
C ALA A 263 -11.42 -5.33 10.49
N ARG A 264 -12.30 -6.17 9.93
CA ARG A 264 -13.67 -5.77 9.56
C ARG A 264 -14.54 -5.48 10.79
N TYR A 265 -14.44 -6.29 11.84
CA TYR A 265 -15.13 -6.06 13.12
C TYR A 265 -14.75 -4.70 13.74
N ARG A 266 -13.48 -4.31 13.66
CA ARG A 266 -13.03 -2.98 14.17
C ARG A 266 -13.62 -1.80 13.42
N VAL A 267 -14.08 -1.99 12.19
CA VAL A 267 -14.66 -0.94 11.33
C VAL A 267 -16.18 -0.97 11.37
N GLU A 268 -16.78 -2.16 11.34
CA GLU A 268 -18.23 -2.38 11.14
C GLU A 268 -18.95 -2.82 12.42
N GLY A 269 -18.22 -3.12 13.50
CA GLY A 269 -18.79 -3.66 14.74
C GLY A 269 -19.56 -4.96 14.51
N THR A 270 -20.73 -5.10 15.13
CA THR A 270 -21.60 -6.27 14.95
C THR A 270 -22.25 -6.37 13.55
N GLY A 271 -22.11 -5.35 12.69
CA GLY A 271 -22.59 -5.36 11.29
C GLY A 271 -21.95 -6.46 10.42
N ILE A 272 -20.85 -7.07 10.88
CA ILE A 272 -20.23 -8.25 10.25
C ILE A 272 -21.14 -9.49 10.15
N TYR A 273 -22.31 -9.45 10.80
CA TYR A 273 -23.31 -10.52 10.79
C TYR A 273 -24.52 -10.27 9.91
N ASP A 274 -24.63 -9.11 9.26
CA ASP A 274 -25.80 -8.78 8.44
C ASP A 274 -25.91 -9.69 7.20
N ASP A 275 -27.08 -9.77 6.56
CA ASP A 275 -27.35 -10.63 5.39
C ASP A 275 -26.53 -10.25 4.14
N GLU A 276 -25.95 -9.04 4.11
CA GLU A 276 -24.99 -8.60 3.09
C GLU A 276 -23.53 -9.01 3.40
N ALA A 277 -23.22 -9.46 4.63
CA ALA A 277 -21.89 -9.90 5.04
C ALA A 277 -21.63 -11.37 4.62
N VAL A 278 -21.43 -11.59 3.33
CA VAL A 278 -21.21 -12.91 2.72
C VAL A 278 -19.91 -13.55 3.20
N ASP A 279 -19.95 -14.86 3.51
CA ASP A 279 -18.74 -15.64 3.77
C ASP A 279 -18.21 -16.13 2.42
N PRO A 280 -16.94 -15.87 2.08
CA PRO A 280 -16.39 -16.45 0.88
C PRO A 280 -16.37 -17.97 1.05
N GLY A 281 -17.24 -18.66 0.31
CA GLY A 281 -17.25 -20.12 0.20
C GLY A 281 -18.58 -20.89 0.21
N THR A 282 -19.77 -20.27 0.29
CA THR A 282 -21.04 -21.02 0.18
C THR A 282 -21.86 -20.57 -1.01
N GLY A 283 -21.53 -21.08 -2.19
CA GLY A 283 -22.27 -20.75 -3.41
C GLY A 283 -21.87 -21.51 -4.67
N ALA A 284 -21.85 -22.85 -4.65
CA ALA A 284 -22.11 -23.68 -5.85
C ALA A 284 -22.15 -25.17 -5.48
N ALA A 285 -23.34 -25.68 -5.13
CA ALA A 285 -23.60 -27.12 -5.19
C ALA A 285 -24.03 -27.46 -6.61
N GLY A 286 -23.27 -28.31 -7.33
CA GLY A 286 -23.75 -28.92 -8.57
C GLY A 286 -22.74 -29.17 -9.70
N ALA A 287 -21.54 -29.68 -9.43
CA ALA A 287 -20.81 -30.47 -10.43
C ALA A 287 -19.82 -31.41 -9.70
N ALA A 288 -19.79 -32.68 -10.11
CA ALA A 288 -18.95 -33.72 -9.53
C ALA A 288 -17.44 -33.31 -9.51
N PRO A 289 -16.65 -33.76 -8.51
CA PRO A 289 -15.26 -33.33 -8.38
C PRO A 289 -14.42 -33.90 -9.53
N ALA A 290 -14.05 -33.04 -10.48
CA ALA A 290 -12.92 -33.30 -11.37
C ALA A 290 -11.64 -33.35 -10.53
N LYS A 291 -10.73 -34.29 -10.84
CA LYS A 291 -9.38 -34.37 -10.24
C LYS A 291 -8.76 -32.98 -10.15
N GLU A 292 -8.17 -32.66 -9.00
CA GLU A 292 -7.44 -31.40 -8.81
C GLU A 292 -6.47 -31.18 -9.99
N PRO A 293 -6.57 -30.05 -10.71
CA PRO A 293 -5.68 -29.78 -11.83
C PRO A 293 -4.23 -29.73 -11.31
N GLY A 294 -3.35 -30.51 -11.94
CA GLY A 294 -1.92 -30.52 -11.61
C GLY A 294 -1.30 -29.12 -11.68
N LYS A 295 -0.14 -28.90 -11.06
CA LYS A 295 0.48 -27.55 -11.01
C LYS A 295 0.96 -27.01 -12.38
N ARG A 296 0.90 -27.80 -13.45
CA ARG A 296 1.51 -27.54 -14.77
C ARG A 296 0.77 -28.25 -15.91
N PRO A 297 0.93 -27.80 -17.18
CA PRO A 297 0.47 -28.56 -18.34
C PRO A 297 1.15 -29.94 -18.42
N ASP A 298 0.38 -30.96 -18.78
CA ASP A 298 0.84 -32.36 -18.87
C ASP A 298 1.39 -32.69 -20.28
N ILE A 299 2.57 -32.16 -20.59
CA ILE A 299 3.23 -32.30 -21.90
C ILE A 299 4.23 -33.46 -21.86
N PHE A 300 4.19 -34.32 -22.87
CA PHE A 300 5.12 -35.44 -23.03
C PHE A 300 6.07 -35.24 -24.22
N PRO A 301 7.28 -35.85 -24.19
CA PRO A 301 8.23 -35.77 -25.31
C PRO A 301 7.65 -36.28 -26.65
N THR A 302 6.72 -37.23 -26.58
CA THR A 302 6.05 -37.84 -27.74
C THR A 302 4.91 -37.02 -28.32
N ASP A 303 4.38 -36.04 -27.57
CA ASP A 303 3.33 -35.17 -28.06
C ASP A 303 3.82 -34.40 -29.30
N THR A 304 2.91 -34.11 -30.21
CA THR A 304 3.14 -33.09 -31.23
C THR A 304 3.16 -31.69 -30.59
N MET A 305 3.82 -30.74 -31.23
CA MET A 305 3.83 -29.34 -30.80
C MET A 305 2.41 -28.74 -30.77
N THR A 306 1.51 -29.19 -31.64
CA THR A 306 0.10 -28.76 -31.63
C THR A 306 -0.65 -29.32 -30.41
N GLU A 307 -0.47 -30.60 -30.06
CA GLU A 307 -1.04 -31.19 -28.85
C GLU A 307 -0.50 -30.49 -27.59
N ALA A 308 0.81 -30.27 -27.52
CA ALA A 308 1.44 -29.53 -26.44
C ALA A 308 0.88 -28.09 -26.30
N ALA A 309 0.58 -27.43 -27.42
CA ALA A 309 -0.06 -26.12 -27.43
C ALA A 309 -1.48 -26.18 -26.84
N VAL A 310 -2.29 -27.15 -27.27
CA VAL A 310 -3.67 -27.33 -26.79
C VAL A 310 -3.68 -27.62 -25.30
N LYS A 311 -2.85 -28.55 -24.82
CA LYS A 311 -2.74 -28.87 -23.39
C LYS A 311 -2.36 -27.64 -22.57
N THR A 312 -1.39 -26.86 -23.05
CA THR A 312 -0.95 -25.60 -22.41
C THR A 312 -2.08 -24.57 -22.37
N LEU A 313 -2.78 -24.37 -23.48
CA LEU A 313 -3.87 -23.40 -23.60
C LEU A 313 -5.08 -23.80 -22.75
N LYS A 314 -5.46 -25.09 -22.73
CA LYS A 314 -6.53 -25.61 -21.86
C LYS A 314 -6.20 -25.42 -20.39
N PHE A 315 -4.98 -25.77 -19.98
CA PHE A 315 -4.54 -25.62 -18.61
C PHE A 315 -4.67 -24.15 -18.13
N HIS A 316 -4.14 -23.21 -18.91
CA HIS A 316 -4.21 -21.80 -18.53
C HIS A 316 -5.57 -21.15 -18.76
N LEU A 317 -6.39 -21.67 -19.67
CA LEU A 317 -7.79 -21.26 -19.79
C LEU A 317 -8.56 -21.66 -18.54
N ALA A 318 -8.42 -22.91 -18.08
CA ALA A 318 -9.06 -23.36 -16.84
C ALA A 318 -8.66 -22.49 -15.64
N LYS A 319 -7.35 -22.20 -15.48
CA LYS A 319 -6.87 -21.27 -14.45
C LYS A 319 -7.41 -19.85 -14.60
N MET A 320 -7.50 -19.33 -15.83
CA MET A 320 -8.10 -18.01 -16.06
C MET A 320 -9.58 -17.98 -15.63
N LEU A 321 -10.34 -19.04 -15.90
CA LEU A 321 -11.75 -19.15 -15.54
C LEU A 321 -11.97 -19.37 -14.04
N GLU A 322 -11.08 -20.12 -13.38
CA GLU A 322 -11.09 -20.34 -11.92
C GLU A 322 -11.07 -19.02 -11.14
N HIS A 323 -10.28 -18.05 -11.60
CA HIS A 323 -10.13 -16.74 -10.94
C HIS A 323 -11.10 -15.67 -11.45
N GLU A 324 -12.01 -16.02 -12.37
CA GLU A 324 -12.88 -15.07 -13.05
C GLU A 324 -13.95 -14.49 -12.12
N GLU A 325 -14.57 -15.33 -11.29
CA GLU A 325 -15.57 -14.91 -10.31
C GLU A 325 -14.95 -14.02 -9.23
N GLY A 326 -13.81 -14.44 -8.67
CA GLY A 326 -13.05 -13.63 -7.71
C GLY A 326 -12.63 -12.28 -8.29
N THR A 327 -12.22 -12.24 -9.56
CA THR A 327 -11.91 -10.99 -10.26
C THR A 327 -13.14 -10.10 -10.44
N ARG A 328 -14.33 -10.68 -10.67
CA ARG A 328 -15.59 -9.92 -10.75
C ARG A 328 -16.02 -9.35 -9.42
N LEU A 329 -15.85 -10.09 -8.32
CA LEU A 329 -16.15 -9.64 -6.96
C LEU A 329 -15.14 -8.56 -6.53
N GLY A 330 -13.86 -8.79 -6.76
CA GLY A 330 -12.77 -7.86 -6.46
C GLY A 330 -12.43 -7.72 -4.98
N GLU A 331 -12.84 -8.69 -4.16
CA GLU A 331 -12.53 -8.77 -2.72
C GLU A 331 -11.05 -9.10 -2.45
N ASP A 332 -10.46 -9.94 -3.30
CA ASP A 332 -9.04 -10.29 -3.26
C ASP A 332 -8.32 -9.82 -4.53
N PRO A 333 -7.35 -8.88 -4.43
CA PRO A 333 -6.55 -8.43 -5.57
C PRO A 333 -5.74 -9.54 -6.26
N GLU A 334 -5.50 -10.68 -5.59
CA GLU A 334 -4.76 -11.81 -6.14
C GLU A 334 -5.58 -12.62 -7.15
N GLU A 335 -6.91 -12.62 -7.05
CA GLU A 335 -7.78 -13.22 -8.09
C GLU A 335 -7.57 -12.53 -9.44
N LEU A 336 -7.52 -11.19 -9.43
CA LEU A 336 -7.22 -10.39 -10.61
C LEU A 336 -5.79 -10.63 -11.10
N HIS A 337 -4.83 -10.74 -10.18
CA HIS A 337 -3.43 -11.08 -10.50
C HIS A 337 -3.35 -12.40 -11.26
N ASP A 338 -3.92 -13.47 -10.71
CA ASP A 338 -3.81 -14.83 -11.24
C ASP A 338 -4.58 -15.01 -12.55
N MET A 339 -5.75 -14.36 -12.70
CA MET A 339 -6.46 -14.28 -13.97
C MET A 339 -5.60 -13.58 -15.05
N ARG A 340 -4.93 -12.47 -14.71
CA ARG A 340 -4.01 -11.74 -15.60
C ARG A 340 -2.78 -12.58 -15.94
N VAL A 341 -2.20 -13.29 -14.98
CA VAL A 341 -1.07 -14.20 -15.18
C VAL A 341 -1.45 -15.30 -16.16
N SER A 342 -2.59 -15.94 -15.97
CA SER A 342 -3.10 -17.00 -16.86
C SER A 342 -3.35 -16.48 -18.28
N THR A 343 -4.00 -15.32 -18.41
CA THR A 343 -4.20 -14.64 -19.71
C THR A 343 -2.87 -14.34 -20.42
N ARG A 344 -1.87 -13.86 -19.67
CA ARG A 344 -0.52 -13.59 -20.20
C ARG A 344 0.18 -14.88 -20.63
N ARG A 345 0.07 -15.96 -19.84
CA ARG A 345 0.64 -17.27 -20.18
C ARG A 345 0.03 -17.84 -21.45
N MET A 346 -1.29 -17.75 -21.65
CA MET A 346 -1.94 -18.14 -22.91
C MET A 346 -1.41 -17.34 -24.10
N ARG A 347 -1.24 -16.02 -23.98
CA ARG A 347 -0.63 -15.19 -25.04
C ARG A 347 0.80 -15.62 -25.37
N MET A 348 1.53 -16.09 -24.37
CA MET A 348 2.91 -16.53 -24.55
C MET A 348 2.98 -17.93 -25.15
N ALA A 349 2.06 -18.81 -24.79
CA ALA A 349 1.88 -20.09 -25.47
C ALA A 349 1.61 -19.86 -26.97
N LEU A 350 0.70 -18.96 -27.34
CA LEU A 350 0.45 -18.65 -28.77
C LEU A 350 1.69 -18.14 -29.52
N ARG A 351 2.69 -17.58 -28.83
CA ARG A 351 3.97 -17.18 -29.43
C ARG A 351 4.93 -18.36 -29.53
N VAL A 352 5.08 -19.13 -28.46
CA VAL A 352 5.99 -20.30 -28.40
C VAL A 352 5.57 -21.36 -29.43
N PHE A 353 4.26 -21.58 -29.57
CA PHE A 353 3.67 -22.56 -30.49
C PHE A 353 3.27 -21.98 -31.85
N ALA A 354 3.61 -20.71 -32.15
CA ALA A 354 3.11 -19.99 -33.32
C ALA A 354 3.35 -20.72 -34.65
N ASP A 355 4.51 -21.38 -34.76
CA ASP A 355 4.89 -22.12 -35.96
C ASP A 355 4.01 -23.36 -36.21
N TYR A 356 3.35 -23.89 -35.17
CA TYR A 356 2.54 -25.12 -35.19
C TYR A 356 1.04 -24.87 -35.04
N LEU A 357 0.62 -23.60 -34.98
CA LEU A 357 -0.78 -23.20 -34.89
C LEU A 357 -1.17 -22.37 -36.13
N ASP A 358 -2.34 -22.64 -36.70
CA ASP A 358 -2.86 -21.86 -37.81
C ASP A 358 -3.20 -20.43 -37.33
N PRO A 359 -2.55 -19.39 -37.89
CA PRO A 359 -2.72 -18.02 -37.42
C PRO A 359 -4.12 -17.45 -37.69
N GLN A 360 -4.84 -17.95 -38.70
CA GLN A 360 -6.21 -17.52 -38.98
C GLN A 360 -7.18 -18.16 -37.98
N VAL A 361 -7.00 -19.44 -37.68
CA VAL A 361 -7.81 -20.16 -36.67
C VAL A 361 -7.60 -19.56 -35.28
N MET A 362 -6.36 -19.21 -34.91
CA MET A 362 -6.03 -18.63 -33.60
C MET A 362 -6.28 -17.12 -33.49
N ARG A 363 -6.59 -16.43 -34.59
CA ARG A 363 -6.81 -14.97 -34.60
C ARG A 363 -7.90 -14.50 -33.62
N PRO A 364 -9.08 -15.15 -33.52
CA PRO A 364 -10.12 -14.76 -32.55
C PRO A 364 -9.64 -14.91 -31.10
N VAL A 365 -8.97 -16.01 -30.78
CA VAL A 365 -8.40 -16.29 -29.44
C VAL A 365 -7.37 -15.23 -29.08
N LEU A 366 -6.42 -14.93 -29.97
CA LEU A 366 -5.41 -13.90 -29.73
C LEU A 366 -6.04 -12.52 -29.53
N LYS A 367 -7.08 -12.17 -30.29
CA LYS A 367 -7.79 -10.89 -30.16
C LYS A 367 -8.52 -10.79 -28.81
N GLY A 368 -9.17 -11.86 -28.39
CA GLY A 368 -9.82 -11.95 -27.08
C GLY A 368 -8.81 -11.83 -25.94
N LEU A 369 -7.75 -12.62 -25.95
CA LEU A 369 -6.66 -12.56 -24.96
C LEU A 369 -6.00 -11.18 -24.88
N ARG A 370 -5.80 -10.50 -26.01
CA ARG A 370 -5.25 -9.12 -26.02
C ARG A 370 -6.20 -8.13 -25.36
N ARG A 371 -7.51 -8.26 -25.60
CA ARG A 371 -8.52 -7.39 -25.01
C ARG A 371 -8.63 -7.66 -23.50
N THR A 372 -8.86 -8.92 -23.12
CA THR A 372 -8.93 -9.34 -21.72
C THR A 372 -7.68 -8.95 -20.96
N GLY A 373 -6.49 -9.23 -21.51
CA GLY A 373 -5.23 -8.85 -20.88
C GLY A 373 -4.99 -7.34 -20.80
N ARG A 374 -5.59 -6.52 -21.67
CA ARG A 374 -5.56 -5.06 -21.57
C ARG A 374 -6.51 -4.57 -20.47
N THR A 375 -7.72 -5.11 -20.41
CA THR A 375 -8.72 -4.70 -19.41
C THR A 375 -8.28 -5.07 -17.99
N LEU A 376 -7.82 -6.32 -17.77
CA LEU A 376 -7.15 -6.73 -16.52
C LEU A 376 -5.86 -5.92 -16.29
N GLY A 377 -5.22 -5.55 -17.40
CA GLY A 377 -4.05 -4.69 -17.50
C GLY A 377 -4.19 -3.40 -16.71
N ASN A 378 -5.21 -2.65 -17.07
CA ASN A 378 -5.46 -1.30 -16.59
C ASN A 378 -5.71 -1.24 -15.08
N VAL A 379 -6.35 -2.25 -14.49
CA VAL A 379 -6.59 -2.32 -13.04
C VAL A 379 -5.34 -2.79 -12.30
N ARG A 380 -4.75 -3.93 -12.69
CA ARG A 380 -3.58 -4.48 -11.95
C ARG A 380 -2.36 -3.56 -12.01
N ASP A 381 -2.19 -2.82 -13.11
CA ASP A 381 -1.09 -1.86 -13.18
C ASP A 381 -1.23 -0.87 -12.01
N LEU A 382 -2.42 -0.29 -11.77
CA LEU A 382 -2.70 0.61 -10.66
C LEU A 382 -2.55 -0.06 -9.28
N ASP A 383 -3.01 -1.31 -9.11
CA ASP A 383 -2.77 -2.06 -7.86
C ASP A 383 -1.27 -2.17 -7.55
N VAL A 384 -0.45 -2.50 -8.55
CA VAL A 384 1.00 -2.64 -8.39
C VAL A 384 1.67 -1.30 -8.13
N PHE A 385 1.22 -0.22 -8.76
CA PHE A 385 1.74 1.11 -8.47
C PHE A 385 1.40 1.54 -7.04
N ASN A 386 0.15 1.38 -6.61
CA ASN A 386 -0.27 1.63 -5.22
C ASN A 386 0.59 0.84 -4.23
N GLU A 387 0.77 -0.46 -4.45
CA GLU A 387 1.61 -1.33 -3.59
C GLU A 387 3.06 -0.84 -3.52
N LYS A 388 3.69 -0.56 -4.67
CA LYS A 388 5.08 -0.08 -4.72
C LYS A 388 5.28 1.33 -4.16
N THR A 389 4.25 2.16 -4.23
CA THR A 389 4.26 3.48 -3.61
C THR A 389 4.07 3.39 -2.12
N GLN A 390 3.18 2.51 -1.63
CA GLN A 390 3.07 2.24 -0.19
C GLN A 390 4.39 1.72 0.39
N VAL A 391 5.06 0.77 -0.28
CA VAL A 391 6.39 0.28 0.16
C VAL A 391 7.44 1.39 0.20
N TYR A 392 7.35 2.37 -0.71
CA TYR A 392 8.23 3.53 -0.67
C TYR A 392 7.93 4.41 0.55
N LEU A 393 6.64 4.71 0.80
CA LEU A 393 6.20 5.51 1.94
C LEU A 393 6.54 4.84 3.28
N ASP A 394 6.33 3.52 3.39
CA ASP A 394 6.68 2.72 4.58
C ASP A 394 8.20 2.76 4.89
N GLY A 395 9.02 3.08 3.89
CA GLY A 395 10.48 3.23 4.03
C GLY A 395 10.95 4.66 4.33
N LEU A 396 10.05 5.64 4.34
CA LEU A 396 10.38 7.02 4.69
C LEU A 396 10.28 7.24 6.21
N PRO A 397 11.01 8.24 6.76
CA PRO A 397 10.76 8.70 8.11
C PRO A 397 9.30 9.15 8.27
N GLU A 398 8.74 9.04 9.48
CA GLU A 398 7.32 9.35 9.76
C GLU A 398 6.92 10.78 9.34
N GLU A 399 7.87 11.72 9.25
CA GLU A 399 7.65 13.09 8.75
C GLU A 399 7.17 13.16 7.29
N HIS A 400 7.29 12.07 6.54
CA HIS A 400 6.81 11.91 5.17
C HIS A 400 5.67 10.89 5.04
N ALA A 401 5.04 10.48 6.15
CA ALA A 401 3.96 9.48 6.11
C ALA A 401 2.73 9.93 5.31
N GLY A 402 2.50 11.25 5.17
CA GLY A 402 1.46 11.85 4.33
C GLY A 402 1.90 12.25 2.92
N ASP A 403 3.15 11.97 2.54
CA ASP A 403 3.61 12.20 1.17
C ASP A 403 2.76 11.36 0.20
N LEU A 404 2.48 11.91 -0.98
CA LEU A 404 1.77 11.26 -2.08
C LEU A 404 0.29 10.94 -1.83
N GLU A 405 -0.34 11.43 -0.75
CA GLU A 405 -1.77 11.21 -0.49
C GLU A 405 -2.66 11.62 -1.68
N GLY A 406 -2.40 12.78 -2.28
CA GLY A 406 -3.12 13.26 -3.47
C GLY A 406 -2.92 12.36 -4.70
N LEU A 407 -1.70 11.82 -4.87
CA LEU A 407 -1.37 10.88 -5.94
C LEU A 407 -2.09 9.55 -5.74
N LEU A 408 -2.07 9.01 -4.52
CA LEU A 408 -2.75 7.77 -4.14
C LEU A 408 -4.27 7.89 -4.30
N ALA A 409 -4.85 9.03 -3.90
CA ALA A 409 -6.27 9.31 -4.11
C ALA A 409 -6.63 9.36 -5.61
N ALA A 410 -5.81 10.02 -6.43
CA ALA A 410 -6.00 10.06 -7.88
C ALA A 410 -5.88 8.66 -8.52
N TRP A 411 -4.92 7.85 -8.08
CA TRP A 411 -4.75 6.48 -8.57
C TRP A 411 -5.89 5.57 -8.14
N LYS A 412 -6.41 5.72 -6.92
CA LYS A 412 -7.60 5.01 -6.43
C LYS A 412 -8.82 5.35 -7.28
N ALA A 413 -9.08 6.63 -7.55
CA ALA A 413 -10.19 7.05 -8.38
C ALA A 413 -10.10 6.48 -9.82
N GLU A 414 -8.93 6.53 -10.44
CA GLU A 414 -8.74 5.93 -11.77
C GLU A 414 -8.84 4.40 -11.73
N ARG A 415 -8.38 3.76 -10.65
CA ARG A 415 -8.50 2.32 -10.46
C ARG A 415 -9.96 1.90 -10.40
N ASP A 416 -10.77 2.59 -9.62
CA ASP A 416 -12.19 2.28 -9.46
C ASP A 416 -12.95 2.44 -10.79
N LYS A 417 -12.63 3.49 -11.56
CA LYS A 417 -13.13 3.65 -12.92
C LYS A 417 -12.70 2.51 -13.87
N GLN A 418 -11.43 2.10 -13.83
CA GLN A 418 -10.96 0.97 -14.66
C GLN A 418 -11.57 -0.36 -14.18
N ARG A 419 -11.91 -0.48 -12.90
CA ARG A 419 -12.61 -1.63 -12.31
C ARG A 419 -14.02 -1.73 -12.86
N ASP A 420 -14.76 -0.62 -12.97
CA ASP A 420 -16.08 -0.60 -13.61
C ASP A 420 -16.01 -1.05 -15.08
N VAL A 421 -15.03 -0.54 -15.82
CA VAL A 421 -14.77 -0.97 -17.21
C VAL A 421 -14.45 -2.47 -17.29
N LEU A 422 -13.71 -3.00 -16.32
CA LEU A 422 -13.40 -4.42 -16.22
C LEU A 422 -14.65 -5.27 -15.97
N VAL A 423 -15.49 -4.92 -14.98
CA VAL A 423 -16.75 -5.63 -14.71
C VAL A 423 -17.63 -5.63 -15.95
N ALA A 424 -17.88 -4.46 -16.51
CA ALA A 424 -18.74 -4.32 -17.69
C ALA A 424 -18.22 -5.13 -18.89
N TYR A 425 -16.90 -5.28 -19.03
CA TYR A 425 -16.31 -6.13 -20.05
C TYR A 425 -16.54 -7.63 -19.77
N LEU A 426 -16.26 -8.08 -18.54
CA LEU A 426 -16.41 -9.49 -18.12
C LEU A 426 -17.87 -9.97 -18.17
N ASP A 427 -18.83 -9.08 -17.95
CA ASP A 427 -20.27 -9.39 -18.05
C ASP A 427 -20.80 -9.24 -19.48
N GLY A 428 -20.03 -8.57 -20.33
CA GLY A 428 -20.38 -8.28 -21.70
C GLY A 428 -20.35 -9.48 -22.64
N LYS A 429 -21.21 -9.44 -23.67
CA LYS A 429 -21.28 -10.45 -24.76
C LYS A 429 -19.94 -10.70 -25.45
N ARG A 430 -19.04 -9.71 -25.47
CA ARG A 430 -17.74 -9.83 -26.14
C ARG A 430 -16.79 -10.76 -25.40
N TYR A 431 -16.77 -10.72 -24.07
CA TYR A 431 -15.94 -11.61 -23.26
C TYR A 431 -16.47 -13.04 -23.33
N ARG A 432 -17.79 -13.21 -23.15
CA ARG A 432 -18.48 -14.50 -23.27
C ARG A 432 -18.17 -15.23 -24.59
N ARG A 433 -18.34 -14.55 -25.73
CA ARG A 433 -18.00 -15.11 -27.05
C ARG A 433 -16.53 -15.49 -27.19
N PHE A 434 -15.63 -14.76 -26.53
CA PHE A 434 -14.21 -15.11 -26.55
C PHE A 434 -13.97 -16.42 -25.78
N VAL A 435 -14.54 -16.56 -24.59
CA VAL A 435 -14.42 -17.77 -23.78
C VAL A 435 -15.02 -18.97 -24.52
N GLU A 436 -16.27 -18.86 -24.97
CA GLU A 436 -16.99 -19.90 -25.72
C GLU A 436 -16.19 -20.34 -26.96
N CYS A 437 -15.80 -19.40 -27.81
CA CYS A 437 -15.01 -19.69 -29.02
C CYS A 437 -13.66 -20.35 -28.69
N THR A 438 -13.02 -19.96 -27.58
CA THR A 438 -11.74 -20.56 -27.18
C THR A 438 -11.95 -21.99 -26.67
N GLN A 439 -12.99 -22.24 -25.87
CA GLN A 439 -13.33 -23.59 -25.40
C GLN A 439 -13.69 -24.50 -26.58
N GLU A 440 -14.59 -24.06 -27.47
CA GLU A 440 -14.97 -24.81 -28.68
C GLU A 440 -13.77 -25.19 -29.54
N LEU A 441 -12.84 -24.24 -29.76
CA LEU A 441 -11.63 -24.51 -30.55
C LEU A 441 -10.70 -25.53 -29.86
N LEU A 442 -10.52 -25.42 -28.55
CA LEU A 442 -9.61 -26.31 -27.81
C LEU A 442 -10.21 -27.70 -27.58
N ASP A 443 -11.53 -27.82 -27.48
CA ASP A 443 -12.25 -29.10 -27.32
C ASP A 443 -12.49 -29.83 -28.64
N GLY A 444 -12.33 -29.13 -29.77
CA GLY A 444 -12.34 -29.73 -31.10
C GLY A 444 -11.09 -30.57 -31.43
N PRO A 445 -11.05 -31.18 -32.63
CA PRO A 445 -9.90 -31.96 -33.10
C PRO A 445 -8.63 -31.11 -33.16
N VAL A 446 -7.53 -31.62 -32.60
CA VAL A 446 -6.24 -30.89 -32.51
C VAL A 446 -5.70 -30.55 -33.90
N GLU A 447 -5.94 -31.41 -34.89
CA GLU A 447 -5.52 -31.26 -36.27
C GLU A 447 -6.16 -30.03 -36.94
N ALA A 448 -7.35 -29.61 -36.48
CA ALA A 448 -8.02 -28.42 -37.00
C ALA A 448 -7.29 -27.11 -36.61
N LEU A 449 -6.43 -27.17 -35.59
CA LEU A 449 -5.62 -26.04 -35.13
C LEU A 449 -4.25 -25.99 -35.80
N ALA A 450 -3.83 -27.04 -36.48
CA ALA A 450 -2.55 -27.09 -37.19
C ALA A 450 -2.62 -26.32 -38.54
N PRO A 451 -1.51 -25.73 -39.00
CA PRO A 451 -1.46 -25.08 -40.31
C PRO A 451 -1.80 -26.05 -41.45
N LYS A 452 -2.76 -25.69 -42.30
CA LYS A 452 -3.25 -26.55 -43.40
C LYS A 452 -2.21 -26.80 -44.51
N SER A 453 -1.18 -25.97 -44.61
CA SER A 453 -0.06 -26.12 -45.53
C SER A 453 1.22 -25.75 -44.79
N ALA A 454 1.97 -26.75 -44.32
CA ALA A 454 3.31 -26.48 -43.82
C ALA A 454 4.19 -26.09 -45.02
N VAL A 455 4.61 -24.82 -45.07
CA VAL A 455 5.47 -24.26 -46.13
C VAL A 455 6.84 -25.00 -46.22
N ALA A 456 7.23 -25.70 -45.16
CA ALA A 456 8.41 -26.56 -45.11
C ALA A 456 8.14 -27.81 -44.24
N VAL A 457 8.79 -28.93 -44.59
CA VAL A 457 8.86 -30.13 -43.73
C VAL A 457 9.63 -29.77 -42.46
N ARG A 458 9.00 -30.00 -41.31
CA ARG A 458 9.62 -29.74 -40.00
C ARG A 458 9.25 -30.83 -38.99
N PRO A 459 10.12 -31.09 -38.00
CA PRO A 459 9.80 -32.02 -36.91
C PRO A 459 8.51 -31.59 -36.20
N GLN A 460 7.73 -32.56 -35.74
CA GLN A 460 6.45 -32.29 -35.09
C GLN A 460 6.47 -32.60 -33.60
N ARG A 461 7.30 -33.56 -33.17
CA ARG A 461 7.32 -34.02 -31.78
C ARG A 461 8.06 -33.03 -30.90
N VAL A 462 7.58 -32.83 -29.68
CA VAL A 462 8.21 -31.97 -28.68
C VAL A 462 9.68 -32.32 -28.51
N ALA A 463 10.03 -33.61 -28.38
CA ALA A 463 11.41 -34.05 -28.21
C ALA A 463 12.36 -33.60 -29.33
N GLN A 464 11.85 -33.47 -30.55
CA GLN A 464 12.65 -33.12 -31.73
C GLN A 464 12.73 -31.60 -31.95
N VAL A 465 11.73 -30.85 -31.48
CA VAL A 465 11.60 -29.42 -31.73
C VAL A 465 12.20 -28.60 -30.57
N LEU A 466 11.95 -29.03 -29.33
CA LEU A 466 12.27 -28.29 -28.12
C LEU A 466 13.76 -27.92 -27.99
N PRO A 467 14.73 -28.81 -28.29
CA PRO A 467 16.15 -28.45 -28.29
C PRO A 467 16.46 -27.21 -29.14
N GLY A 468 15.96 -27.19 -30.38
CA GLY A 468 16.19 -26.08 -31.31
C GLY A 468 15.52 -24.78 -30.87
N VAL A 469 14.33 -24.86 -30.28
CA VAL A 469 13.63 -23.69 -29.74
C VAL A 469 14.39 -23.09 -28.56
N LEU A 470 14.89 -23.92 -27.63
CA LEU A 470 15.65 -23.45 -26.47
C LEU A 470 16.97 -22.78 -26.88
N TYR A 471 17.73 -23.36 -27.81
CA TYR A 471 18.94 -22.73 -28.32
C TYR A 471 18.65 -21.42 -29.06
N LYS A 472 17.56 -21.36 -29.83
CA LYS A 472 17.12 -20.13 -30.50
C LYS A 472 16.74 -19.04 -29.49
N ASP A 473 15.96 -19.37 -28.46
CA ASP A 473 15.57 -18.42 -27.41
C ASP A 473 16.79 -17.94 -26.61
N MET A 474 17.74 -18.84 -26.30
CA MET A 474 19.02 -18.48 -25.67
C MET A 474 19.84 -17.54 -26.56
N ALA A 475 19.94 -17.83 -27.87
CA ALA A 475 20.66 -16.96 -28.81
C ALA A 475 20.04 -15.56 -28.90
N VAL A 476 18.70 -15.44 -28.83
CA VAL A 476 18.03 -14.13 -28.79
C VAL A 476 18.36 -13.35 -27.51
N VAL A 477 18.53 -14.04 -26.37
CA VAL A 477 19.00 -13.42 -25.13
C VAL A 477 20.47 -12.99 -25.28
N TRP A 478 21.35 -13.88 -25.71
CA TRP A 478 22.79 -13.61 -25.88
C TRP A 478 23.10 -12.58 -26.96
N ALA A 479 22.19 -12.31 -27.89
CA ALA A 479 22.35 -11.23 -28.86
C ALA A 479 22.58 -9.86 -28.19
N PHE A 480 22.19 -9.69 -26.92
CA PHE A 480 22.40 -8.47 -26.13
C PHE A 480 23.80 -8.36 -25.49
N GLU A 481 24.65 -9.37 -25.63
CA GLU A 481 26.03 -9.36 -25.14
C GLU A 481 26.78 -8.13 -25.68
N GLY A 482 27.46 -7.40 -24.79
CA GLY A 482 28.19 -6.17 -25.15
C GLY A 482 27.33 -4.98 -25.60
N GLN A 483 26.00 -5.09 -25.65
CA GLN A 483 25.10 -3.99 -26.03
C GLN A 483 24.52 -3.22 -24.84
N LEU A 484 24.68 -3.75 -23.62
CA LEU A 484 24.08 -3.24 -22.40
C LEU A 484 25.20 -2.96 -21.38
N GLY A 485 25.62 -1.70 -21.30
CA GLY A 485 26.71 -1.27 -20.42
C GLY A 485 26.53 0.18 -19.98
N GLY A 486 26.41 0.39 -18.67
CA GLY A 486 26.38 1.71 -18.06
C GLY A 486 25.15 2.57 -18.41
N LEU A 487 25.16 3.79 -17.86
CA LEU A 487 24.06 4.75 -17.91
C LEU A 487 23.75 5.28 -19.31
N GLU A 488 24.68 5.18 -20.26
CA GLU A 488 24.48 5.62 -21.65
C GLU A 488 23.61 4.65 -22.47
N THR A 489 23.36 3.44 -21.96
CA THR A 489 22.56 2.46 -22.67
C THR A 489 21.09 2.89 -22.72
N PRO A 490 20.46 2.98 -23.92
CA PRO A 490 19.05 3.33 -24.02
C PRO A 490 18.15 2.33 -23.29
N LEU A 491 17.30 2.81 -22.38
CA LEU A 491 16.33 2.01 -21.61
C LEU A 491 15.47 1.05 -22.46
N PRO A 492 15.05 1.39 -23.69
CA PRO A 492 14.34 0.44 -24.56
C PRO A 492 15.12 -0.85 -24.87
N ARG A 493 16.46 -0.83 -24.80
CA ARG A 493 17.29 -2.04 -24.98
C ARG A 493 17.14 -3.00 -23.80
N PHE A 494 17.17 -2.52 -22.55
CA PHE A 494 16.89 -3.35 -21.37
C PHE A 494 15.47 -3.93 -21.40
N HIS A 495 14.48 -3.14 -21.84
CA HIS A 495 13.12 -3.61 -22.04
C HIS A 495 13.03 -4.71 -23.12
N ALA A 496 13.81 -4.59 -24.20
CA ALA A 496 13.89 -5.61 -25.24
C ALA A 496 14.52 -6.91 -24.72
N LEU A 497 15.61 -6.82 -23.95
CA LEU A 497 16.19 -7.99 -23.27
C LEU A 497 15.18 -8.66 -22.34
N ARG A 498 14.42 -7.87 -21.55
CA ARG A 498 13.37 -8.42 -20.68
C ARG A 498 12.33 -9.23 -21.47
N LYS A 499 11.97 -8.80 -22.67
CA LYS A 499 11.08 -9.57 -23.58
C LYS A 499 11.74 -10.85 -24.07
N ALA A 500 13.03 -10.83 -24.39
CA ALA A 500 13.79 -12.00 -24.79
C ALA A 500 13.85 -13.04 -23.66
N CYS A 501 14.25 -12.62 -22.45
CA CYS A 501 14.27 -13.49 -21.27
C CYS A 501 12.89 -14.10 -21.00
N LYS A 502 11.81 -13.32 -21.15
CA LYS A 502 10.43 -13.84 -21.02
C LYS A 502 10.15 -14.99 -21.98
N GLY A 503 10.61 -14.89 -23.23
CA GLY A 503 10.53 -15.96 -24.22
C GLY A 503 11.18 -17.24 -23.68
N LEU A 504 12.48 -17.17 -23.37
CA LEU A 504 13.25 -18.30 -22.86
C LEU A 504 12.63 -18.92 -21.59
N ARG A 505 12.23 -18.09 -20.62
CA ARG A 505 11.58 -18.57 -19.38
C ARG A 505 10.28 -19.29 -19.66
N TYR A 506 9.40 -18.75 -20.51
CA TYR A 506 8.13 -19.41 -20.79
C TYR A 506 8.32 -20.73 -21.54
N THR A 507 9.28 -20.80 -22.46
CA THR A 507 9.65 -22.08 -23.10
C THR A 507 10.11 -23.09 -22.04
N LEU A 508 11.02 -22.71 -21.14
CA LEU A 508 11.47 -23.59 -20.05
C LEU A 508 10.31 -24.00 -19.11
N GLU A 509 9.42 -23.08 -18.75
CA GLU A 509 8.30 -23.35 -17.84
C GLU A 509 7.22 -24.25 -18.45
N PHE A 510 6.85 -24.02 -19.71
CA PHE A 510 5.83 -24.85 -20.37
C PHE A 510 6.31 -26.28 -20.58
N PHE A 511 7.59 -26.46 -20.87
CA PHE A 511 8.19 -27.78 -21.10
C PHE A 511 8.94 -28.33 -19.88
N GLU A 512 8.72 -27.78 -18.68
CA GLU A 512 9.43 -28.23 -17.47
C GLU A 512 9.21 -29.73 -17.19
N GLY A 513 8.02 -30.27 -17.52
CA GLY A 513 7.73 -31.70 -17.40
C GLY A 513 8.56 -32.58 -18.34
N VAL A 514 8.94 -32.06 -19.51
CA VAL A 514 9.76 -32.75 -20.52
C VAL A 514 11.25 -32.62 -20.19
N LEU A 515 11.65 -31.45 -19.68
CA LEU A 515 13.04 -31.10 -19.36
C LEU A 515 13.51 -31.64 -18.00
N GLY A 516 12.64 -32.31 -17.24
CA GLY A 516 12.99 -32.89 -15.96
C GLY A 516 13.36 -31.88 -14.87
N THR A 517 14.00 -32.36 -13.80
CA THR A 517 14.29 -31.56 -12.60
C THR A 517 15.36 -30.49 -12.83
N GLY A 518 16.24 -30.68 -13.83
CA GLY A 518 17.29 -29.72 -14.20
C GLY A 518 16.77 -28.40 -14.78
N ALA A 519 15.53 -28.35 -15.25
CA ALA A 519 14.92 -27.11 -15.72
C ALA A 519 14.68 -26.06 -14.62
N ARG A 520 14.42 -26.49 -13.37
CA ARG A 520 14.08 -25.56 -12.27
C ARG A 520 15.20 -24.58 -11.93
N PRO A 521 16.48 -25.01 -11.77
CA PRO A 521 17.59 -24.09 -11.62
C PRO A 521 17.70 -23.06 -12.76
N LEU A 522 17.54 -23.49 -14.02
CA LEU A 522 17.59 -22.59 -15.18
C LEU A 522 16.47 -21.56 -15.14
N ILE A 523 15.23 -21.99 -14.88
CA ILE A 523 14.07 -21.10 -14.72
C ILE A 523 14.34 -20.08 -13.61
N LYS A 524 14.92 -20.51 -12.48
CA LYS A 524 15.25 -19.62 -11.36
C LYS A 524 16.29 -18.56 -11.76
N ARG A 525 17.34 -18.92 -12.50
CA ARG A 525 18.35 -17.98 -13.01
C ARG A 525 17.73 -16.95 -13.96
N VAL A 526 16.96 -17.40 -14.95
CA VAL A 526 16.28 -16.50 -15.91
C VAL A 526 15.26 -15.61 -15.18
N LYS A 527 14.57 -16.13 -14.16
CA LYS A 527 13.66 -15.35 -13.32
C LYS A 527 14.43 -14.26 -12.56
N GLY A 528 15.56 -14.57 -11.93
CA GLY A 528 16.38 -13.58 -11.24
C GLY A 528 16.80 -12.41 -12.14
N LEU A 529 17.27 -12.70 -13.36
CA LEU A 529 17.56 -11.65 -14.34
C LEU A 529 16.31 -10.85 -14.76
N GLN A 530 15.16 -11.52 -14.91
CA GLN A 530 13.90 -10.85 -15.24
C GLN A 530 13.35 -9.97 -14.12
N ASP A 531 13.57 -10.34 -12.86
CA ASP A 531 13.15 -9.58 -11.68
C ASP A 531 13.93 -8.27 -11.67
N HIS A 532 15.26 -8.32 -11.82
CA HIS A 532 16.13 -7.13 -11.99
C HIS A 532 15.69 -6.21 -13.14
N LEU A 533 15.48 -6.78 -14.33
CA LEU A 533 14.98 -6.02 -15.49
C LEU A 533 13.54 -5.54 -15.30
N GLY A 534 12.77 -6.22 -14.45
CA GLY A 534 11.42 -5.87 -14.05
C GLY A 534 11.41 -4.62 -13.20
N ASP A 535 12.23 -4.59 -12.16
CA ASP A 535 12.39 -3.43 -11.29
C ASP A 535 12.87 -2.20 -12.07
N LEU A 536 13.80 -2.39 -13.02
CA LEU A 536 14.27 -1.29 -13.89
C LEU A 536 13.12 -0.74 -14.75
N GLN A 537 12.33 -1.63 -15.35
CA GLN A 537 11.17 -1.22 -16.14
C GLN A 537 10.13 -0.48 -15.29
N ASP A 538 9.90 -0.95 -14.07
CA ASP A 538 8.91 -0.38 -13.18
C ASP A 538 9.35 1.01 -12.70
N ALA A 539 10.62 1.20 -12.32
CA ALA A 539 11.19 2.50 -12.00
C ALA A 539 11.03 3.51 -13.16
N VAL A 540 11.28 3.09 -14.40
CA VAL A 540 11.08 3.92 -15.61
C VAL A 540 9.61 4.30 -15.81
N VAL A 541 8.69 3.35 -15.66
CA VAL A 541 7.25 3.62 -15.85
C VAL A 541 6.70 4.52 -14.75
N THR A 542 7.03 4.25 -13.48
CA THR A 542 6.63 5.09 -12.35
C THR A 542 7.17 6.51 -12.51
N SER A 543 8.42 6.67 -12.95
CA SER A 543 8.99 8.01 -13.22
C SER A 543 8.21 8.79 -14.29
N GLY A 544 7.76 8.10 -15.35
CA GLY A 544 6.91 8.72 -16.37
C GLY A 544 5.56 9.17 -15.81
N VAL A 545 4.92 8.30 -15.03
CA VAL A 545 3.64 8.60 -14.37
C VAL A 545 3.76 9.78 -13.39
N LEU A 546 4.81 9.81 -12.56
CA LEU A 546 5.02 10.89 -11.60
C LEU A 546 5.23 12.22 -12.31
N ARG A 547 5.94 12.22 -13.45
CA ARG A 547 6.09 13.41 -14.29
C ARG A 547 4.74 13.88 -14.84
N ASP A 548 3.91 12.96 -15.34
CA ASP A 548 2.58 13.28 -15.82
C ASP A 548 1.70 13.86 -14.70
N TYR A 549 1.77 13.31 -13.49
CA TYR A 549 1.05 13.82 -12.33
C TYR A 549 1.55 15.22 -11.90
N ILE A 550 2.86 15.42 -11.78
CA ILE A 550 3.44 16.74 -11.43
C ILE A 550 3.06 17.77 -12.50
N THR A 551 2.99 17.37 -13.76
CA THR A 551 2.72 18.29 -14.87
C THR A 551 1.23 18.54 -15.05
N TRP A 552 0.36 17.55 -14.88
CA TRP A 552 -1.05 17.59 -15.31
C TRP A 552 -2.06 17.20 -14.23
N GLY A 553 -1.61 16.83 -13.04
CA GLY A 553 -2.47 16.38 -11.92
C GLY A 553 -3.22 15.09 -12.19
N THR A 554 -2.87 14.35 -13.26
CA THR A 554 -3.64 13.20 -13.74
C THR A 554 -2.76 12.02 -14.12
N TRP A 555 -3.37 10.83 -14.11
CA TRP A 555 -2.75 9.55 -14.47
C TRP A 555 -2.66 9.38 -15.99
N ARG A 556 -1.45 9.11 -16.53
CA ARG A 556 -1.16 8.80 -17.95
C ARG A 556 -1.89 9.74 -18.91
N HIS A 557 -1.44 10.98 -19.00
CA HIS A 557 -2.03 11.97 -19.89
C HIS A 557 -1.84 11.56 -21.36
N GLU A 558 -2.89 11.04 -22.01
CA GLU A 558 -2.88 10.71 -23.43
C GLU A 558 -3.16 11.97 -24.28
N GLY A 559 -2.12 12.78 -24.51
CA GLY A 559 -2.21 13.95 -25.41
C GLY A 559 -1.23 15.07 -25.07
N HIS A 560 0.05 14.92 -25.42
CA HIS A 560 1.08 15.98 -25.26
C HIS A 560 0.85 17.23 -26.16
N GLU A 561 -0.37 17.46 -26.65
CA GLU A 561 -0.75 18.53 -27.58
C GLU A 561 -1.60 19.64 -26.92
N LEU A 562 -2.00 19.50 -25.65
CA LEU A 562 -2.67 20.57 -24.91
C LEU A 562 -1.62 21.57 -24.37
N PRO A 563 -1.92 22.89 -24.33
CA PRO A 563 -1.06 23.84 -23.65
C PRO A 563 -0.91 23.42 -22.18
N GLY A 564 0.29 23.61 -21.60
CA GLY A 564 0.57 23.35 -20.19
C GLY A 564 -0.51 23.93 -19.27
N PRO A 565 -0.78 23.32 -18.11
CA PRO A 565 -1.86 23.77 -17.25
C PRO A 565 -1.68 25.24 -16.87
N LEU A 566 -2.79 25.96 -16.74
CA LEU A 566 -2.82 27.38 -16.37
C LEU A 566 -2.44 27.63 -14.89
N GLU A 567 -2.37 26.57 -14.08
CA GLU A 567 -1.98 26.58 -12.66
C GLU A 567 -0.76 25.69 -12.42
N VAL A 568 0.14 26.13 -11.52
CA VAL A 568 1.34 25.38 -11.13
C VAL A 568 0.96 24.37 -10.05
N ILE A 569 1.06 23.08 -10.36
CA ILE A 569 0.90 22.00 -9.37
C ILE A 569 2.18 21.94 -8.52
N VAL A 570 2.07 22.29 -7.24
CA VAL A 570 3.17 22.19 -6.27
C VAL A 570 3.04 20.83 -5.58
N ALA A 571 3.74 19.81 -6.08
CA ALA A 571 3.77 18.45 -5.53
C ALA A 571 5.22 18.03 -5.14
N PRO A 572 5.78 18.62 -4.06
CA PRO A 572 7.17 18.41 -3.66
C PRO A 572 7.46 16.96 -3.21
N ASP A 573 6.45 16.28 -2.69
CA ASP A 573 6.41 14.85 -2.37
C ASP A 573 6.52 13.96 -3.63
N ALA A 574 5.71 14.22 -4.67
CA ALA A 574 5.79 13.52 -5.94
C ALA A 574 7.14 13.76 -6.65
N ALA A 575 7.71 14.95 -6.50
CA ALA A 575 9.04 15.27 -6.98
C ALA A 575 10.15 14.49 -6.23
N ARG A 576 10.07 14.38 -4.89
CA ARG A 576 10.98 13.52 -4.11
C ARG A 576 10.89 12.07 -4.55
N TYR A 577 9.67 11.56 -4.73
CA TYR A 577 9.47 10.18 -5.16
C TYR A 577 10.03 9.94 -6.57
N LEU A 578 9.86 10.91 -7.47
CA LEU A 578 10.45 10.86 -8.81
C LEU A 578 11.98 10.75 -8.75
N VAL A 579 12.64 11.54 -7.90
CA VAL A 579 14.10 11.45 -7.68
C VAL A 579 14.49 10.06 -7.16
N ALA A 580 13.80 9.54 -6.13
CA ALA A 580 14.08 8.21 -5.60
C ALA A 580 13.92 7.09 -6.64
N ARG A 581 12.95 7.20 -7.55
CA ARG A 581 12.79 6.25 -8.67
C ARG A 581 13.86 6.41 -9.75
N GLN A 582 14.37 7.62 -9.98
CA GLN A 582 15.49 7.86 -10.89
C GLN A 582 16.81 7.30 -10.34
N GLU A 583 17.09 7.49 -9.05
CA GLU A 583 18.25 6.91 -8.38
C GLU A 583 18.20 5.37 -8.41
N GLU A 584 17.03 4.79 -8.17
CA GLU A 584 16.82 3.34 -8.29
C GLU A 584 17.07 2.83 -9.72
N MET A 585 16.56 3.55 -10.73
CA MET A 585 16.81 3.25 -12.14
C MET A 585 18.32 3.26 -12.46
N GLU A 586 19.04 4.30 -12.03
CA GLU A 586 20.50 4.40 -12.23
C GLU A 586 21.24 3.24 -11.54
N ARG A 587 20.91 2.95 -10.28
CA ARG A 587 21.47 1.82 -9.53
C ARG A 587 21.24 0.50 -10.25
N LEU A 588 20.05 0.25 -10.79
CA LEU A 588 19.72 -0.99 -11.51
C LEU A 588 20.44 -1.10 -12.85
N VAL A 589 20.70 0.02 -13.53
CA VAL A 589 21.54 0.02 -14.74
C VAL A 589 23.00 -0.28 -14.39
N LEU A 590 23.53 0.33 -13.32
CA LEU A 590 24.92 0.14 -12.88
C LEU A 590 25.21 -1.27 -12.34
N THR A 591 24.22 -1.90 -11.70
CA THR A 591 24.33 -3.27 -11.15
C THR A 591 23.92 -4.37 -12.13
N PHE A 592 23.42 -4.00 -13.33
CA PHE A 592 23.09 -4.98 -14.37
C PHE A 592 24.25 -5.91 -14.76
N PRO A 593 25.52 -5.44 -14.87
CA PRO A 593 26.66 -6.30 -15.17
C PRO A 593 26.90 -7.42 -14.16
N ASP A 594 26.42 -7.28 -12.92
CA ASP A 594 26.57 -8.30 -11.88
C ASP A 594 25.58 -9.46 -12.07
N VAL A 595 24.39 -9.17 -12.59
CA VAL A 595 23.32 -10.16 -12.79
C VAL A 595 23.35 -10.78 -14.18
N TRP A 596 23.87 -10.09 -15.19
CA TRP A 596 23.92 -10.56 -16.58
C TRP A 596 24.64 -11.92 -16.76
N PRO A 597 25.82 -12.18 -16.14
CA PRO A 597 26.55 -13.44 -16.29
C PRO A 597 25.77 -14.68 -15.83
N THR A 598 24.74 -14.52 -14.98
CA THR A 598 23.93 -15.65 -14.48
C THR A 598 23.15 -16.38 -15.58
N VAL A 599 22.89 -15.70 -16.71
CA VAL A 599 22.19 -16.24 -17.89
C VAL A 599 23.08 -16.19 -19.13
N ALA A 600 23.99 -15.21 -19.22
CA ALA A 600 24.92 -15.07 -20.34
C ALA A 600 26.20 -15.92 -20.22
N GLY A 601 26.47 -16.47 -19.03
CA GLY A 601 27.69 -17.22 -18.76
C GLY A 601 27.69 -18.66 -19.29
N ASN A 602 28.90 -19.21 -19.45
CA ASN A 602 29.14 -20.58 -19.89
C ASN A 602 28.50 -21.65 -18.98
N GLU A 603 28.26 -21.33 -17.71
CA GLU A 603 27.56 -22.23 -16.79
C GLU A 603 26.11 -22.44 -17.21
N PHE A 604 25.37 -21.36 -17.51
CA PHE A 604 23.99 -21.46 -17.97
C PHE A 604 23.88 -22.29 -19.25
N SER A 605 24.79 -22.07 -20.20
CA SER A 605 24.82 -22.84 -21.45
C SER A 605 25.09 -24.33 -21.22
N ARG A 606 26.00 -24.68 -20.31
CA ARG A 606 26.33 -26.08 -19.99
C ARG A 606 25.14 -26.78 -19.34
N ASP A 607 24.50 -26.12 -18.39
CA ASP A 607 23.32 -26.65 -17.69
C ASP A 607 22.14 -26.80 -18.66
N LEU A 608 21.93 -25.84 -19.56
CA LEU A 608 20.91 -25.94 -20.60
C LEU A 608 21.19 -27.10 -21.56
N ALA A 609 22.45 -27.28 -21.98
CA ALA A 609 22.84 -28.39 -22.84
C ALA A 609 22.65 -29.75 -22.14
N ALA A 610 22.94 -29.85 -20.85
CA ALA A 610 22.71 -31.05 -20.05
C ALA A 610 21.23 -31.40 -19.98
N VAL A 611 20.37 -30.42 -19.68
CA VAL A 611 18.91 -30.59 -19.65
C VAL A 611 18.36 -30.97 -21.03
N ILE A 612 18.88 -30.38 -22.11
CA ILE A 612 18.49 -30.74 -23.48
C ILE A 612 18.90 -32.17 -23.82
N ALA A 613 20.03 -32.66 -23.31
CA ALA A 613 20.49 -34.02 -23.55
C ALA A 613 19.64 -35.10 -22.85
N GLU A 614 18.78 -34.72 -21.90
CA GLU A 614 17.85 -35.62 -21.20
C GLU A 614 16.52 -35.83 -21.95
N ILE A 615 16.23 -35.01 -22.98
CA ILE A 615 15.04 -35.08 -23.83
C ILE A 615 15.16 -36.25 -24.83
#